data_AF-A0A5M8P9W7-F1
#
_entry.id   AF-A0A5M8P9W7-F1
#
_cell.length_a   1.000
_cell.length_b   1.000
_cell.length_c   1.000
_cell.angle_alpha   90.00
_cell.angle_beta   90.00
_cell.angle_gamma   90.00
#
_symmetry.space_group_name_H-M   'P 1'
#
loop_
_entity.id
_entity.type
_entity.pdbx_description
1 polymer ?
#
loop_
_entity_poly.entity_id
_entity_poly.type
_entity_poly.pdbx_seq_one_letter_code
_entity_poly.pdbx_strand_id
1 'polypeptide(L)'
;MNGAGMALAPYPVEAVEEAVMRFLRAEVPRKNRGFAPSVEEISAEVKEVAASQRAAAARAVRPQKLPPAKPKEKKVLTRKELEALLDGLDLKMQGPMRRLFDSLNAGKEREKENGTGE
;
A
#
# COMPACT_ATOMS: atom_id res chain seq x y z
N MET A 1 12.32 -2.99 -35.41
CA MET A 1 11.84 -3.26 -34.03
C MET A 1 13.02 -3.15 -33.09
N ASN A 2 13.00 -2.20 -32.15
CA ASN A 2 14.12 -1.84 -31.29
C ASN A 2 14.26 -2.82 -30.11
N GLY A 3 15.25 -3.72 -30.14
CA GLY A 3 15.44 -4.78 -29.14
C GLY A 3 15.78 -4.30 -27.72
N ALA A 4 16.24 -3.07 -27.56
CA ALA A 4 16.58 -2.50 -26.24
C ALA A 4 15.36 -2.21 -25.36
N GLY A 5 14.24 -1.79 -25.97
CA GLY A 5 13.03 -1.43 -25.22
C GLY A 5 12.35 -2.64 -24.57
N MET A 6 12.43 -3.83 -25.21
CA MET A 6 11.84 -5.06 -24.66
C MET A 6 12.63 -5.65 -23.49
N ALA A 7 13.96 -5.51 -23.49
CA ALA A 7 14.80 -6.05 -22.42
C ALA A 7 14.62 -5.30 -21.08
N LEU A 8 14.31 -3.99 -21.14
CA LEU A 8 14.20 -3.12 -19.98
C LEU A 8 12.75 -2.87 -19.53
N ALA A 9 11.75 -3.13 -20.39
CA ALA A 9 10.33 -3.00 -20.07
C ALA A 9 9.84 -3.66 -18.77
N PRO A 10 10.34 -4.83 -18.32
CA PRO A 10 9.83 -5.45 -17.09
C PRO A 10 10.38 -4.82 -15.79
N TYR A 11 11.29 -3.84 -15.87
CA TYR A 11 11.93 -3.23 -14.71
C TYR A 11 11.36 -1.83 -14.42
N PRO A 12 11.33 -1.40 -13.13
CA PRO A 12 10.94 -0.04 -12.77
C PRO A 12 11.87 0.98 -13.43
N VAL A 13 11.32 2.14 -13.83
CA VAL A 13 12.10 3.22 -14.47
C VAL A 13 13.23 3.69 -13.55
N GLU A 14 12.98 3.73 -12.24
CA GLU A 14 13.94 4.13 -11.22
C GLU A 14 15.15 3.20 -11.16
N ALA A 15 14.94 1.89 -11.40
CA ALA A 15 16.03 0.93 -11.45
C ALA A 15 16.90 1.11 -12.71
N VAL A 16 16.27 1.54 -13.82
CA VAL A 16 16.97 1.83 -15.08
C VAL A 16 17.79 3.12 -14.96
N GLU A 17 17.20 4.19 -14.43
CA GLU A 17 17.90 5.46 -14.22
C GLU A 17 19.11 5.30 -13.30
N GLU A 18 18.95 4.61 -12.17
CA GLU A 18 20.04 4.34 -11.24
C GLU A 18 21.15 3.50 -11.87
N ALA A 19 20.81 2.45 -12.63
CA ALA A 19 21.80 1.65 -13.35
C ALA A 19 22.60 2.49 -14.34
N VAL A 20 21.94 3.36 -15.12
CA VAL A 20 22.61 4.27 -16.06
C VAL A 20 23.52 5.25 -15.31
N MET A 21 23.06 5.83 -14.20
CA MET A 21 23.87 6.75 -13.38
C MET A 21 25.13 6.09 -12.83
N ARG A 22 25.08 4.82 -12.42
CA ARG A 22 26.26 4.08 -11.95
C ARG A 22 27.30 3.88 -13.06
N PHE A 23 26.87 3.64 -14.30
CA PHE A 23 27.79 3.62 -15.44
C PHE A 23 28.42 5.00 -15.71
N LEU A 24 27.65 6.08 -15.57
CA LEU A 24 28.17 7.45 -15.71
C LEU A 24 29.18 7.82 -14.61
N ARG A 25 28.98 7.30 -13.39
CA ARG A 25 29.92 7.45 -12.26
C ARG A 25 31.09 6.48 -12.29
N ALA A 26 31.17 5.60 -13.29
CA ALA A 26 32.19 4.55 -13.41
C ALA A 26 32.23 3.58 -12.21
N GLU A 27 31.10 3.37 -11.53
CA GLU A 27 30.98 2.46 -10.40
C GLU A 27 30.82 0.99 -10.84
N VAL A 28 30.40 0.76 -12.09
CA VAL A 28 30.22 -0.57 -12.68
C VAL A 28 31.40 -0.88 -13.61
N PRO A 29 32.07 -2.03 -13.43
CA PRO A 29 33.15 -2.45 -14.33
C PRO A 29 32.61 -2.69 -15.74
N ARG A 30 33.25 -2.05 -16.72
CA ARG A 30 32.83 -2.09 -18.13
C ARG A 30 33.70 -3.05 -18.92
N LYS A 31 33.09 -3.85 -19.80
CA LYS A 31 33.86 -4.74 -20.70
C LYS A 31 34.66 -3.93 -21.72
N ASN A 32 34.05 -2.90 -22.29
CA ASN A 32 34.67 -2.03 -23.28
C ASN A 32 34.83 -0.60 -22.74
N ARG A 33 36.02 -0.30 -22.22
CA ARG A 33 36.38 1.06 -21.78
C ARG A 33 36.44 1.98 -23.02
N GLY A 34 35.64 3.04 -23.06
CA GLY A 34 35.64 4.06 -24.13
C GLY A 34 34.39 4.10 -25.02
N PHE A 35 33.52 3.09 -24.98
CA PHE A 35 32.24 3.08 -25.72
C PHE A 35 31.06 3.37 -24.79
N ALA A 36 29.82 3.45 -25.27
CA ALA A 36 28.64 3.41 -24.41
C ALA A 36 28.37 1.97 -23.90
N PRO A 37 27.76 1.77 -22.71
CA PRO A 37 27.45 0.44 -22.22
C PRO A 37 26.44 -0.24 -23.15
N SER A 38 26.63 -1.55 -23.38
CA SER A 38 25.71 -2.31 -24.23
C SER A 38 24.35 -2.52 -23.53
N VAL A 39 23.31 -2.86 -24.30
CA VAL A 39 22.00 -3.21 -23.74
C VAL A 39 22.09 -4.37 -22.75
N GLU A 40 22.98 -5.33 -22.98
CA GLU A 40 23.21 -6.45 -22.06
C GLU A 40 23.87 -6.00 -20.75
N GLU A 41 24.87 -5.12 -20.83
CA GLU A 41 25.52 -4.53 -19.65
C GLU A 41 24.51 -3.72 -18.82
N ILE A 42 23.69 -2.90 -19.47
CA ILE A 42 22.63 -2.13 -18.80
C ILE A 42 21.61 -3.06 -18.17
N SER A 43 21.11 -4.06 -18.90
CA SER A 43 20.09 -4.99 -18.40
C SER A 43 20.57 -5.80 -17.20
N ALA A 44 21.84 -6.20 -17.17
CA ALA A 44 22.44 -6.88 -16.03
C ALA A 44 22.46 -5.99 -14.79
N GLU A 45 22.91 -4.74 -14.92
CA GLU A 45 22.94 -3.80 -13.79
C GLU A 45 21.53 -3.43 -13.30
N VAL A 46 20.58 -3.21 -14.21
CA VAL A 46 19.17 -2.94 -13.87
C VAL A 46 18.58 -4.06 -13.01
N LYS A 47 18.92 -5.32 -13.33
CA LYS A 47 18.47 -6.49 -12.58
C LYS A 47 19.02 -6.49 -11.14
N GLU A 48 20.30 -6.15 -10.97
CA GLU A 48 20.94 -6.04 -9.66
C GLU A 48 20.36 -4.89 -8.82
N VAL A 49 20.17 -3.72 -9.44
CA VAL A 49 19.53 -2.55 -8.79
C VAL A 49 18.10 -2.89 -8.37
N ALA A 50 17.29 -3.46 -9.26
CA ALA A 50 15.92 -3.85 -8.96
C ALA A 50 15.84 -4.91 -7.84
N ALA A 51 16.77 -5.86 -7.81
CA ALA A 51 16.85 -6.86 -6.73
C ALA A 51 17.19 -6.20 -5.38
N SER A 52 18.14 -5.27 -5.37
CA SER A 52 18.51 -4.50 -4.18
C SER A 52 17.35 -3.65 -3.66
N GLN A 53 16.64 -2.95 -4.54
CA GLN A 53 15.45 -2.17 -4.19
C GLN A 53 14.33 -3.05 -3.62
N ARG A 54 14.07 -4.21 -4.22
CA ARG A 54 13.10 -5.19 -3.68
C ARG A 54 13.51 -5.70 -2.30
N ALA A 55 14.80 -6.00 -2.09
CA ALA A 55 15.32 -6.43 -0.80
C ALA A 55 15.21 -5.32 0.26
N ALA A 56 15.46 -4.06 -0.11
CA ALA A 56 15.30 -2.90 0.77
C ALA A 56 13.83 -2.67 1.15
N ALA A 57 12.92 -2.74 0.17
CA ALA A 57 11.48 -2.65 0.41
C ALA A 57 10.99 -3.79 1.33
N ALA A 58 11.43 -5.04 1.09
CA ALA A 58 11.10 -6.17 1.97
C ALA A 58 11.66 -6.01 3.40
N ARG A 59 12.83 -5.36 3.56
CA ARG A 59 13.41 -5.05 4.87
C ARG A 59 12.67 -3.93 5.59
N ALA A 60 12.21 -2.90 4.87
CA ALA A 60 11.36 -1.84 5.41
C ALA A 60 10.00 -2.38 5.89
N VAL A 61 9.51 -3.45 5.25
CA VAL A 61 8.28 -4.16 5.61
C VAL A 61 8.54 -5.31 6.61
N ARG A 62 9.76 -5.43 7.19
CA ARG A 62 9.94 -6.34 8.33
C ARG A 62 8.91 -5.94 9.39
N PRO A 63 7.94 -6.80 9.72
CA PRO A 63 6.97 -6.47 10.72
C PRO A 63 7.75 -6.25 12.01
N GLN A 64 7.81 -5.01 12.49
CA GLN A 64 8.03 -4.82 13.91
C GLN A 64 6.97 -5.70 14.57
N LYS A 65 7.39 -6.64 15.42
CA LYS A 65 6.48 -7.33 16.33
C LYS A 65 5.86 -6.24 17.20
N LEU A 66 4.81 -5.60 16.71
CA LEU A 66 3.88 -4.88 17.54
C LEU A 66 3.34 -5.94 18.50
N PRO A 67 3.49 -5.76 19.83
CA PRO A 67 2.82 -6.64 20.77
C PRO A 67 1.35 -6.70 20.34
N PRO A 68 0.70 -7.88 20.39
CA PRO A 68 -0.69 -8.01 19.97
C PRO A 68 -1.47 -6.90 20.67
N ALA A 69 -1.99 -5.96 19.88
CA ALA A 69 -2.76 -4.87 20.42
C ALA A 69 -3.92 -5.53 21.16
N LYS A 70 -3.92 -5.43 22.50
CA LYS A 70 -5.10 -5.80 23.30
C LYS A 70 -6.28 -5.14 22.59
N PRO A 71 -7.31 -5.88 22.15
CA PRO A 71 -8.46 -5.26 21.54
C PRO A 71 -8.95 -4.21 22.54
N LYS A 72 -8.77 -2.93 22.20
CA LYS A 72 -9.35 -1.86 23.00
C LYS A 72 -10.83 -2.21 23.04
N GLU A 73 -11.38 -2.41 24.23
CA GLU A 73 -12.79 -2.67 24.43
C GLU A 73 -13.54 -1.70 23.51
N LYS A 74 -14.26 -2.24 22.53
CA LYS A 74 -15.02 -1.42 21.59
C LYS A 74 -16.06 -0.71 22.45
N LYS A 75 -15.76 0.52 22.86
CA LYS A 75 -16.76 1.43 23.42
C LYS A 75 -17.86 1.50 22.39
N VAL A 76 -19.00 0.91 22.71
CA VAL A 76 -20.21 1.03 21.92
C VAL A 76 -20.58 2.51 22.00
N LEU A 77 -20.43 3.21 20.89
CA LEU A 77 -20.80 4.63 20.80
C LEU A 77 -22.28 4.76 21.18
N THR A 78 -22.56 5.63 22.14
CA THR A 78 -23.94 5.95 22.52
C THR A 78 -24.59 6.79 21.41
N ARG A 79 -25.92 6.75 21.33
CA ARG A 79 -26.70 7.53 20.34
C ARG A 79 -26.31 9.01 20.34
N LYS A 80 -26.10 9.59 21.52
CA LYS A 80 -25.71 11.00 21.70
C LYS A 80 -24.31 11.30 21.16
N GLU A 81 -23.34 10.41 21.38
CA GLU A 81 -21.98 10.58 20.86
C GLU A 81 -21.94 10.47 19.33
N LEU A 82 -22.80 9.60 18.75
CA LEU A 82 -22.92 9.49 17.31
C LEU A 82 -23.57 10.74 16.69
N GLU A 83 -24.64 11.26 17.28
CA GLU A 83 -25.29 12.49 16.78
C GLU A 83 -24.31 13.66 16.72
N ALA A 84 -23.47 13.83 17.76
CA ALA A 84 -22.43 14.85 17.79
C ALA A 84 -21.35 14.66 16.70
N LEU A 85 -21.01 13.42 16.36
CA LEU A 85 -20.06 13.13 15.27
C LEU A 85 -20.67 13.37 13.88
N LEU A 86 -21.97 13.08 13.73
CA LEU A 86 -22.67 13.29 12.46
C LEU A 86 -22.91 14.77 12.18
N ASP A 87 -23.11 15.59 13.21
CA ASP A 87 -23.28 17.05 13.04
C ASP A 87 -22.02 17.75 12.50
N GLY A 88 -20.84 17.12 12.64
CA GLY A 88 -19.58 17.57 12.05
C GLY A 88 -19.33 17.14 10.60
N LEU A 89 -20.20 16.30 10.01
CA LEU A 89 -20.08 15.85 8.62
C LEU A 89 -20.81 16.79 7.66
N ASP A 90 -20.41 16.77 6.38
CA ASP A 90 -21.14 17.45 5.30
C ASP A 90 -22.63 17.04 5.31
N LEU A 91 -23.53 18.02 5.20
CA LEU A 91 -24.99 17.87 5.21
C LEU A 91 -25.48 16.76 4.25
N LYS A 92 -24.78 16.55 3.13
CA LYS A 92 -25.12 15.49 2.15
C LYS A 92 -24.90 14.07 2.70
N MET A 93 -24.00 13.90 3.66
CA MET A 93 -23.61 12.62 4.25
C MET A 93 -24.31 12.31 5.58
N GLN A 94 -24.84 13.34 6.26
CA GLN A 94 -25.52 13.18 7.55
C GLN A 94 -26.76 12.29 7.44
N GLY A 95 -27.62 12.54 6.46
CA GLY A 95 -28.88 11.80 6.27
C GLY A 95 -28.68 10.30 5.99
N PRO A 96 -27.83 9.91 5.01
CA PRO A 96 -27.52 8.51 4.75
C PRO A 96 -26.93 7.77 5.97
N MET A 97 -26.04 8.41 6.73
CA MET A 97 -25.40 7.81 7.90
C MET A 97 -26.37 7.61 9.07
N ARG A 98 -27.29 8.56 9.30
CA ARG A 98 -28.37 8.42 10.30
C ARG A 98 -29.26 7.21 9.97
N ARG A 99 -29.70 7.07 8.72
CA ARG A 99 -30.55 5.94 8.27
C ARG A 99 -29.86 4.58 8.41
N LEU A 100 -28.57 4.50 8.10
CA LEU A 100 -27.79 3.27 8.24
C LEU A 100 -27.74 2.83 9.71
N PHE A 101 -27.52 3.77 10.61
CA PHE A 101 -27.46 3.49 12.05
C PHE A 101 -28.82 3.07 12.62
N ASP A 102 -29.90 3.75 12.25
CA ASP A 102 -31.26 3.39 12.68
C ASP A 102 -31.63 1.98 12.21
N SER A 103 -31.22 1.60 11.00
CA SER A 103 -31.45 0.26 10.45
C SER A 103 -30.67 -0.82 11.21
N LEU A 104 -29.43 -0.52 11.63
CA LEU A 104 -28.59 -1.42 12.44
C LEU A 104 -29.13 -1.61 13.86
N ASN A 105 -29.72 -0.57 14.46
CA ASN A 105 -30.35 -0.68 15.78
C ASN A 105 -31.72 -1.34 15.73
N ALA A 106 -32.53 -1.06 14.71
CA ALA A 106 -33.82 -1.73 14.51
C ALA A 106 -33.66 -3.24 14.31
N GLY A 107 -32.56 -3.68 13.68
CA GLY A 107 -32.19 -5.09 13.58
C GLY A 107 -31.88 -5.73 14.94
N LYS A 108 -31.20 -5.00 15.84
CA LYS A 108 -30.85 -5.48 17.18
C LYS A 108 -32.03 -5.56 18.15
N GLU A 109 -33.03 -4.69 18.01
CA GLU A 109 -34.24 -4.78 18.85
C GLU A 109 -35.11 -5.97 18.45
N ARG A 110 -35.16 -6.32 17.15
CA ARG A 110 -35.85 -7.53 16.67
C ARG A 110 -35.20 -8.85 17.09
N GLU A 111 -33.87 -8.86 17.28
CA GLU A 111 -33.18 -10.03 17.84
C GLU A 111 -33.45 -10.23 19.34
N LYS A 112 -33.78 -9.16 20.07
CA LYS A 112 -34.17 -9.27 21.49
C LYS A 112 -35.62 -9.72 21.68
N GLU A 113 -36.52 -9.36 20.76
CA GLU A 113 -37.94 -9.74 20.84
C GLU A 113 -38.20 -11.19 20.36
N ASN A 114 -37.38 -11.71 19.42
CA ASN A 114 -37.47 -13.09 18.94
C ASN A 114 -36.68 -14.12 19.80
N GLY A 115 -36.06 -13.68 20.90
CA GLY A 115 -35.24 -14.52 21.78
C GLY A 115 -35.90 -14.86 23.12
N THR A 116 -37.22 -14.69 23.26
CA THR A 116 -37.96 -15.06 24.49
C THR A 116 -39.25 -15.77 24.10
N GLY A 117 -39.12 -17.07 23.83
CA GLY A 117 -40.22 -17.99 23.57
C GLY A 117 -39.72 -19.40 23.85
N GLU A 118 -39.52 -19.70 25.13
CA GLU A 118 -39.66 -21.08 25.64
C GLU A 118 -41.12 -21.51 25.55
#